data_AF-A0A495ZCD2-F1
#
_entry.id   AF-A0A495ZCD2-F1
#
_cell.length_a   1.000
_cell.length_b   1.000
_cell.length_c   1.000
_cell.angle_alpha   90.00
_cell.angle_beta   90.00
_cell.angle_gamma   90.00
#
_symmetry.space_group_name_H-M   'P 1'
#
loop_
_entity.id
_entity.type
_entity.pdbx_description
1 polymer ?
#
loop_
_entity_poly.entity_id
_entity_poly.type
_entity_poly.pdbx_seq_one_letter_code
_entity_poly.pdbx_strand_id
1 'polypeptide(L)'
;MAHIWRKERTDRSRILDKFYTKQEVVKRCLDEVHQPPYIYDCVIEPSAGDGAFYKNIEHDTKIAIDIDPQHDEIVRGDWFNYNISEDYERVLVIGNPPFGQYQKLSSKFISHAISFRNVQTIAFILPDVYRNIHGKKYYHIIGE
;
A
#
# COMPACT_ATOMS: atom_id res chain seq x y z
N MET A 1 -50.83 7.41 -14.25
CA MET A 1 -49.64 8.29 -14.33
C MET A 1 -49.36 8.88 -12.96
N ALA A 2 -48.44 8.29 -12.20
CA ALA A 2 -47.79 8.93 -11.05
C ALA A 2 -46.44 8.22 -10.85
N HIS A 3 -45.37 8.97 -11.06
CA HIS A 3 -43.99 8.53 -11.05
C HIS A 3 -43.54 8.08 -9.66
N ILE A 4 -43.02 6.86 -9.55
CA ILE A 4 -42.25 6.39 -8.40
C ILE A 4 -40.82 6.91 -8.55
N TRP A 5 -40.41 7.85 -7.69
CA TRP A 5 -39.01 8.23 -7.54
C TRP A 5 -38.29 7.17 -6.70
N ARG A 6 -37.58 6.25 -7.36
CA ARG A 6 -36.64 5.33 -6.69
C ARG A 6 -35.36 6.13 -6.41
N LYS A 7 -35.14 6.47 -5.14
CA LYS A 7 -33.89 7.09 -4.68
C LYS A 7 -32.80 6.01 -4.77
N GLU A 8 -32.01 6.02 -5.84
CA GLU A 8 -30.82 5.17 -5.94
C GLU A 8 -29.81 5.60 -4.85
N ARG A 9 -29.82 4.90 -3.71
CA ARG A 9 -28.63 4.85 -2.86
C ARG A 9 -27.60 4.01 -3.59
N THR A 10 -26.70 4.66 -4.30
CA THR A 10 -25.44 4.03 -4.72
C THR A 10 -24.67 3.68 -3.45
N ASP A 11 -24.72 2.41 -3.09
CA ASP A 11 -24.02 1.79 -1.98
C ASP A 11 -22.51 1.85 -2.22
N ARG A 12 -21.89 2.99 -1.90
CA ARG A 12 -20.42 3.17 -1.93
C ARG A 12 -19.71 2.31 -0.88
N SER A 13 -20.42 1.66 0.04
CA SER A 13 -19.82 0.91 1.15
C SER A 13 -19.14 -0.38 0.70
N ARG A 14 -19.60 -1.00 -0.39
CA ARG A 14 -19.01 -2.24 -0.95
C ARG A 14 -17.65 -2.08 -1.64
N ILE A 15 -17.18 -0.85 -1.87
CA ILE A 15 -15.94 -0.56 -2.62
C ILE A 15 -14.74 -0.32 -1.68
N LEU A 16 -14.99 -0.16 -0.38
CA LEU A 16 -13.98 0.11 0.66
C LEU A 16 -14.02 -0.97 1.76
N ASP A 17 -14.10 -2.25 1.39
CA ASP A 17 -13.83 -3.30 2.38
C ASP A 17 -12.41 -3.09 2.91
N LYS A 18 -12.31 -2.67 4.17
CA LYS A 18 -11.03 -2.47 4.86
C LYS A 18 -10.51 -3.84 5.25
N PHE A 19 -9.40 -4.26 4.64
CA PHE A 19 -8.71 -5.50 4.99
C PHE A 19 -7.53 -5.16 5.88
N TYR A 20 -7.64 -5.51 7.17
CA TYR A 20 -6.54 -5.32 8.11
C TYR A 20 -5.54 -6.46 7.99
N THR A 21 -4.25 -6.12 7.91
CA THR A 21 -3.18 -7.11 7.88
C THR A 21 -2.87 -7.57 9.31
N LYS A 22 -2.88 -8.89 9.53
CA LYS A 22 -2.53 -9.47 10.83
C LYS A 22 -1.06 -9.18 11.16
N GLN A 23 -0.78 -8.96 12.45
CA GLN A 23 0.57 -8.68 12.95
C GLN A 23 1.60 -9.76 12.57
N GLU A 24 1.19 -11.04 12.54
CA GLU A 24 2.06 -12.15 12.11
C GLU A 24 2.48 -12.04 10.63
N VAL A 25 1.57 -11.57 9.77
CA VAL A 25 1.82 -11.39 8.34
C VAL A 25 2.72 -10.16 8.15
N VAL A 26 2.46 -9.06 8.86
CA VAL A 26 3.33 -7.87 8.84
C VAL A 26 4.77 -8.23 9.18
N LYS A 27 4.99 -9.00 10.27
CA LYS A 27 6.33 -9.44 10.67
C LYS A 27 7.01 -10.27 9.61
N ARG A 28 6.30 -11.27 9.05
CA ARG A 28 6.83 -12.06 7.93
C ARG A 28 7.20 -11.20 6.73
N CYS A 29 6.37 -10.24 6.34
CA CYS A 29 6.67 -9.33 5.25
C CYS A 29 7.94 -8.51 5.52
N LEU A 30 8.08 -7.97 6.74
CA LEU A 30 9.26 -7.21 7.13
C LEU A 30 10.52 -8.08 7.14
N ASP A 31 10.45 -9.31 7.65
CA ASP A 31 11.56 -10.27 7.65
C ASP A 31 11.97 -10.67 6.23
N GLU A 32 11.02 -10.75 5.29
CA GLU A 32 11.26 -11.07 3.88
C GLU A 32 11.82 -9.90 3.06
N VAL A 33 11.75 -8.67 3.57
CA VAL A 33 12.55 -7.57 3.03
C VAL A 33 14.00 -7.86 3.43
N HIS A 34 14.72 -8.61 2.58
CA HIS A 34 16.08 -9.13 2.78
C HIS A 34 17.17 -8.06 3.00
N GLN A 35 16.78 -6.78 3.03
CA GLN A 35 17.67 -5.67 3.25
C GLN A 35 17.29 -4.97 4.56
N PRO A 36 18.27 -4.68 5.42
CA PRO A 36 17.97 -4.03 6.69
C PRO A 36 17.43 -2.61 6.46
N PRO A 37 16.47 -2.13 7.26
CA PRO A 37 15.76 -0.86 7.01
C PRO A 37 16.68 0.34 6.78
N TYR A 38 17.84 0.41 7.43
CA TYR A 38 18.81 1.51 7.32
C TYR A 38 19.44 1.70 5.93
N ILE A 39 19.27 0.76 4.99
CA ILE A 39 19.75 0.95 3.61
C ILE A 39 18.82 1.84 2.78
N TYR A 40 17.63 2.14 3.31
CA TYR A 40 16.67 3.04 2.72
C TYR A 40 16.71 4.36 3.46
N ASP A 41 16.58 5.46 2.74
CA ASP A 41 16.47 6.79 3.35
C ASP A 41 15.06 7.02 3.89
N CYS A 42 14.07 6.30 3.34
CA CYS A 42 12.67 6.42 3.71
C CYS A 42 11.90 5.10 3.46
N VAL A 43 11.00 4.77 4.39
CA VAL A 43 10.04 3.66 4.27
C VAL A 43 8.62 4.20 4.22
N ILE A 44 7.85 3.81 3.21
CA ILE A 44 6.50 4.35 2.96
C ILE A 44 5.46 3.23 2.97
N GLU A 45 4.41 3.41 3.79
CA GLU A 45 3.18 2.59 3.79
C GLU A 45 2.02 3.34 3.13
N PRO A 46 1.64 3.01 1.88
CA PRO A 46 0.46 3.57 1.23
C PRO A 46 -0.80 2.78 1.60
N SER A 47 -1.95 3.48 1.64
CA SER A 47 -3.24 2.89 2.09
C SER A 47 -3.13 2.28 3.49
N ALA A 48 -2.48 2.99 4.40
CA ALA A 48 -2.07 2.47 5.70
C ALA A 48 -3.22 2.05 6.62
N GLY A 49 -4.43 2.56 6.43
CA GLY A 49 -5.58 2.28 7.29
C GLY A 49 -5.32 2.64 8.75
N ASP A 50 -5.12 1.63 9.59
CA ASP A 50 -4.73 1.78 11.00
C ASP A 50 -3.21 1.76 11.24
N GLY A 51 -2.40 1.65 10.19
CA GLY A 51 -0.94 1.70 10.24
C GLY A 51 -0.31 0.36 10.61
N ALA A 52 -0.83 -0.74 10.08
CA ALA A 52 -0.37 -2.09 10.41
C ALA A 52 1.14 -2.26 10.20
N PHE A 53 1.69 -1.78 9.07
CA PHE A 53 3.14 -1.77 8.84
C PHE A 53 3.82 -0.62 9.56
N TYR A 54 3.27 0.61 9.49
CA TYR A 54 3.86 1.81 10.09
C TYR A 54 4.23 1.64 11.56
N LYS A 55 3.36 1.00 12.35
CA LYS A 55 3.61 0.72 13.77
C LYS A 55 4.74 -0.27 14.02
N ASN A 56 5.04 -1.15 13.06
CA ASN A 56 6.05 -2.20 13.17
C ASN A 56 7.35 -1.87 12.43
N ILE A 57 7.39 -0.81 11.64
CA ILE A 57 8.61 -0.34 10.98
C ILE A 57 9.45 0.43 12.02
N GLU A 58 10.61 -0.11 12.35
CA GLU A 58 11.65 0.57 13.11
C GLU A 58 12.57 1.34 12.15
N HIS A 59 12.24 2.60 11.88
CA HIS A 59 12.97 3.48 10.99
C HIS A 59 12.75 4.95 11.36
N ASP A 60 13.81 5.76 11.32
CA ASP A 60 13.76 7.19 11.70
C ASP A 60 12.90 8.01 10.72
N THR A 61 12.93 7.61 9.44
CA THR A 61 12.18 8.27 8.36
C THR A 61 11.15 7.31 7.79
N LYS A 62 9.98 7.24 8.42
CA LYS A 62 8.84 6.44 7.92
C LYS A 62 7.60 7.29 7.71
N ILE A 63 6.85 6.98 6.66
CA ILE A 63 5.68 7.75 6.24
C ILE A 63 4.53 6.78 5.98
N ALA A 64 3.37 7.05 6.55
CA ALA A 64 2.14 6.34 6.24
C ALA A 64 1.13 7.30 5.61
N ILE A 65 0.43 6.85 4.57
CA ILE A 65 -0.53 7.68 3.84
C ILE A 65 -1.85 6.91 3.70
N ASP A 66 -2.96 7.54 4.06
CA ASP A 66 -4.30 6.98 3.85
C ASP A 66 -5.35 8.06 3.58
N ILE A 67 -6.39 7.73 2.80
CA ILE A 67 -7.49 8.66 2.49
C ILE A 67 -8.39 8.89 3.72
N ASP A 68 -8.50 7.88 4.58
CA ASP A 68 -9.31 7.81 5.79
C ASP A 68 -8.51 7.15 6.94
N PRO A 69 -7.45 7.83 7.43
CA PRO A 69 -6.54 7.27 8.43
C PRO A 69 -7.24 7.01 9.76
N GLN A 70 -6.84 5.94 10.44
CA GLN A 70 -7.33 5.58 11.78
C GLN A 70 -6.27 5.78 12.87
N HIS A 71 -5.23 6.53 12.57
CA HIS A 71 -4.15 6.87 13.47
C HIS A 71 -3.62 8.28 13.15
N ASP A 72 -3.36 9.08 14.18
CA ASP A 72 -3.04 10.51 14.02
C ASP A 72 -1.69 10.76 13.33
N GLU A 73 -0.76 9.81 13.42
CA GLU A 73 0.55 9.88 12.75
C GLU A 73 0.49 9.54 11.25
N ILE A 74 -0.65 9.06 10.74
CA ILE A 74 -0.82 8.73 9.33
C ILE A 74 -1.24 10.00 8.57
N VAL A 75 -0.50 10.32 7.51
CA VAL A 75 -0.78 11.45 6.64
C VAL A 75 -2.09 11.20 5.91
N ARG A 76 -3.08 12.06 6.13
CA ARG A 76 -4.33 12.01 5.37
C ARG A 76 -4.10 12.48 3.92
N GLY A 77 -4.22 11.57 2.96
CA GLY A 77 -3.99 11.86 1.54
C GLY A 77 -4.27 10.69 0.62
N ASP A 78 -4.38 10.97 -0.68
CA ASP A 78 -4.48 9.95 -1.72
C ASP A 78 -3.06 9.60 -2.21
N TRP A 79 -2.71 8.30 -2.13
CA TRP A 79 -1.42 7.78 -2.62
C TRP A 79 -1.13 8.22 -4.06
N PHE A 80 -2.12 8.23 -4.94
CA PHE A 80 -1.93 8.59 -6.34
C PHE A 80 -1.62 10.06 -6.57
N ASN A 81 -1.88 10.91 -5.57
CA ASN A 81 -1.53 12.33 -5.58
C ASN A 81 -0.31 12.63 -4.70
N TYR A 82 0.21 11.64 -3.99
CA TYR A 82 1.38 11.79 -3.15
C TYR A 82 2.65 11.77 -4.00
N ASN A 83 3.55 12.72 -3.73
CA ASN A 83 4.87 12.80 -4.36
C ASN A 83 5.96 12.47 -3.33
N ILE A 84 6.81 11.50 -3.65
CA ILE A 84 7.96 11.14 -2.81
C ILE A 84 9.03 12.23 -2.96
N SER A 85 9.61 12.70 -1.84
CA SER A 85 10.68 13.71 -1.89
C SER A 85 11.85 13.23 -2.74
N GLU A 86 12.41 14.12 -3.55
CA GLU A 86 13.63 13.86 -4.34
C GLU A 86 14.88 13.82 -3.45
N ASP A 87 14.79 14.29 -2.20
CA ASP A 87 15.87 14.21 -1.21
C ASP A 87 16.15 12.77 -0.73
N TYR A 88 15.21 11.85 -0.96
CA TYR A 88 15.42 10.42 -0.69
C TYR A 88 16.03 9.76 -1.92
N GLU A 89 17.16 9.06 -1.79
CA GLU A 89 17.81 8.34 -2.88
C GLU A 89 17.30 6.90 -2.99
N ARG A 90 16.99 6.28 -1.85
CA ARG A 90 16.62 4.86 -1.72
C ARG A 90 15.35 4.72 -0.89
N VAL A 91 14.23 4.48 -1.56
CA VAL A 91 12.91 4.35 -0.91
C VAL A 91 12.41 2.92 -0.98
N LEU A 92 11.90 2.43 0.17
CA LEU A 92 11.10 1.22 0.27
C LEU A 92 9.61 1.61 0.33
N VAL A 93 8.80 1.04 -0.55
CA VAL A 93 7.34 1.11 -0.47
C VAL A 93 6.82 -0.26 -0.04
N ILE A 94 6.15 -0.35 1.10
CA ILE A 94 5.73 -1.63 1.72
C ILE A 94 4.29 -1.52 2.21
N GLY A 95 3.51 -2.59 2.11
CA GLY A 95 2.16 -2.59 2.68
C GLY A 95 1.20 -3.60 2.06
N ASN A 96 -0.09 -3.40 2.32
CA ASN A 96 -1.18 -4.18 1.75
C ASN A 96 -2.11 -3.25 0.93
N PRO A 97 -1.82 -3.03 -0.37
CA PRO A 97 -2.63 -2.12 -1.16
C PRO A 97 -4.03 -2.71 -1.37
N PRO A 98 -5.08 -1.86 -1.46
CA PRO A 98 -6.42 -2.32 -1.74
C PRO A 98 -6.49 -2.95 -3.14
N PHE A 99 -7.10 -4.13 -3.26
CA PHE A 99 -7.13 -4.86 -4.53
C PHE A 99 -8.14 -4.30 -5.54
N GLY A 100 -9.28 -3.80 -5.06
CA GLY A 100 -10.37 -3.29 -5.90
C GLY A 100 -10.96 -4.36 -6.85
N GLN A 101 -11.86 -3.94 -7.74
CA GLN A 101 -12.44 -4.85 -8.74
C GLN A 101 -11.36 -5.40 -9.69
N TYR A 102 -11.29 -6.73 -9.80
CA TYR A 102 -10.35 -7.44 -10.69
C TYR A 102 -8.87 -7.07 -10.46
N GLN A 103 -8.48 -6.72 -9.23
CA GLN A 103 -7.07 -6.43 -8.87
C GLN A 103 -6.48 -5.23 -9.64
N LYS A 104 -7.32 -4.38 -10.23
CA LYS A 104 -6.86 -3.20 -10.98
C LYS A 104 -6.23 -2.15 -10.07
N LEU A 105 -6.60 -2.13 -8.79
CA LEU A 105 -6.16 -1.09 -7.88
C LEU A 105 -4.74 -1.35 -7.36
N SER A 106 -4.43 -2.58 -6.93
CA SER A 106 -3.06 -2.98 -6.57
C SER A 106 -2.06 -2.74 -7.70
N SER A 107 -2.44 -3.05 -8.95
CA SER A 107 -1.59 -2.76 -10.13
C SER A 107 -1.31 -1.26 -10.32
N LYS A 108 -2.27 -0.39 -10.00
CA LYS A 108 -2.07 1.06 -10.02
C LYS A 108 -1.15 1.52 -8.90
N PHE A 109 -1.28 0.96 -7.69
CA PHE A 109 -0.36 1.26 -6.58
C PHE A 109 1.10 0.94 -6.96
N ILE A 110 1.31 -0.23 -7.57
CA ILE A 110 2.63 -0.65 -8.08
C ILE A 110 3.11 0.31 -9.17
N SER A 111 2.25 0.65 -10.13
CA SER A 111 2.62 1.53 -11.24
C SER A 111 2.97 2.94 -10.76
N HIS A 112 2.25 3.46 -9.76
CA HIS A 112 2.57 4.73 -9.11
C HIS A 112 3.92 4.66 -8.40
N ALA A 113 4.17 3.62 -7.61
CA ALA A 113 5.46 3.42 -6.95
C ALA A 113 6.63 3.33 -7.95
N ILE A 114 6.48 2.59 -9.05
CA ILE A 114 7.49 2.45 -10.12
C ILE A 114 7.74 3.77 -10.87
N SER A 115 6.78 4.70 -10.87
CA SER A 115 6.95 6.00 -11.55
C SER A 115 8.03 6.88 -10.88
N PHE A 116 8.37 6.60 -9.62
CA PHE A 116 9.41 7.30 -8.87
C PHE A 116 10.77 6.63 -9.06
N ARG A 117 11.77 7.41 -9.49
CA ARG A 117 13.11 6.89 -9.79
C ARG A 117 13.89 6.45 -8.55
N ASN A 118 13.58 7.02 -7.41
CA ASN A 118 14.18 6.74 -6.11
C ASN A 118 13.50 5.58 -5.35
N VAL A 119 12.42 5.00 -5.89
CA VAL A 119 11.83 3.77 -5.32
C VAL A 119 12.68 2.59 -5.72
N GLN A 120 13.42 2.05 -4.76
CA GLN A 120 14.33 0.93 -4.96
C GLN A 120 13.66 -0.41 -4.68
N THR A 121 12.68 -0.45 -3.79
CA THR A 121 12.02 -1.70 -3.40
C THR A 121 10.53 -1.47 -3.19
N ILE A 122 9.73 -2.41 -3.71
CA ILE A 122 8.29 -2.48 -3.51
C ILE A 122 8.00 -3.85 -2.90
N ALA A 123 7.38 -3.88 -1.72
CA ALA A 123 7.05 -5.09 -0.97
C ALA A 123 5.55 -5.05 -0.62
N PHE A 124 4.71 -5.50 -1.55
CA PHE A 124 3.26 -5.53 -1.33
C PHE A 124 2.76 -6.95 -1.10
N ILE A 125 1.81 -7.09 -0.18
CA ILE A 125 0.95 -8.27 -0.09
C ILE A 125 0.03 -8.25 -1.31
N LEU A 126 0.12 -9.29 -2.14
CA LEU A 126 -0.62 -9.38 -3.40
C LEU A 126 -1.15 -10.80 -3.59
N PRO A 127 -2.28 -10.99 -4.28
CA PRO A 127 -2.79 -12.32 -4.58
C PRO A 127 -1.80 -13.13 -5.45
N ASP A 128 -1.84 -14.46 -5.31
CA ASP A 128 -0.91 -15.39 -5.97
C ASP A 128 -0.81 -15.27 -7.50
N VAL A 129 -1.82 -14.70 -8.17
CA VAL A 129 -1.80 -14.49 -9.63
C VAL A 129 -0.64 -13.58 -10.09
N TYR A 130 -0.05 -12.79 -9.19
CA TYR A 130 1.11 -11.94 -9.49
C TYR A 130 2.44 -12.71 -9.56
N ARG A 131 2.51 -13.97 -9.09
CA ARG A 131 3.74 -14.76 -8.96
C ARG A 131 4.50 -14.98 -10.29
N ASN A 132 3.81 -14.88 -11.43
CA ASN A 132 4.37 -15.24 -12.74
C ASN A 132 4.71 -14.06 -13.66
N ILE A 133 4.53 -12.79 -13.24
CA ILE A 133 4.43 -11.70 -14.23
C ILE A 133 5.76 -10.95 -14.53
N HIS A 134 6.77 -10.83 -13.65
CA HIS A 134 7.88 -9.89 -13.93
C HIS A 134 9.28 -10.29 -13.46
N GLY A 135 10.14 -10.70 -14.41
CA GLY A 135 11.58 -10.96 -14.25
C GLY A 135 12.45 -9.71 -14.05
N LYS A 136 12.13 -8.87 -13.07
CA LYS A 136 13.03 -7.85 -12.50
C LYS A 136 12.99 -8.00 -10.97
N LYS A 137 14.10 -7.69 -10.28
CA LYS A 137 14.26 -7.86 -8.82
C LYS A 137 13.20 -7.06 -8.03
N TYR A 138 12.02 -7.63 -7.85
CA TYR A 138 10.97 -7.12 -6.95
C TYR A 138 10.73 -8.24 -5.93
N TYR A 139 11.17 -8.01 -4.69
CA TYR A 139 11.11 -9.04 -3.66
C TYR A 139 9.69 -9.21 -3.11
N HIS A 140 9.29 -10.48 -3.10
CA HIS A 140 8.20 -11.19 -2.44
C HIS A 140 6.79 -10.60 -2.38
N ILE A 141 6.01 -11.12 -3.32
CA ILE A 141 4.57 -11.38 -3.25
C ILE A 141 4.37 -12.49 -2.21
N ILE A 142 3.94 -12.15 -0.99
CA ILE A 142 3.40 -13.16 -0.07
C ILE A 142 1.95 -13.39 -0.48
N GLY A 143 1.70 -14.52 -1.14
CA GLY A 143 0.34 -15.06 -1.28
C GLY A 143 -0.14 -15.57 0.07
N GLU A 144 -1.36 -15.20 0.44
CA GLU A 144 -2.12 -15.88 1.50
C GLU A 144 -2.69 -17.21 1.00
#